data_AF-A0A812Q9Y5-F1
#
_entry.id   AF-A0A812Q9Y5-F1
#
_cell.length_a   1.000
_cell.length_b   1.000
_cell.length_c   1.000
_cell.angle_alpha   90.00
_cell.angle_beta   90.00
_cell.angle_gamma   90.00
#
_symmetry.space_group_name_H-M   'P 1'
#
loop_
_entity.id
_entity.type
_entity.pdbx_description
1 polymer ?
#
loop_
_entity_poly.entity_id
_entity_poly.type
_entity_poly.pdbx_seq_one_letter_code
_entity_poly.pdbx_strand_id
1 'polypeptide(L)'
;VGGFHHAQLAKQLGFEAFRTWGLDQLRWVLKDAASTGFKVMVGIDMTRDPQYYKGDEHCDDLEGSSFWQKEAKRILERVDQSKYDEHILMWLVGNELETPIDAEKGSDCLWRRVNWMAGKIKEVDPNHPTGIALAGIATPKVAKMAKLCPKIDVLGTNLYGNAIRDVGARLRAAGWRKPWAFTECGPLGPWEVPRTSWGAVLEQSSTDKGQFLKRGLRLCMDDEMCVGFMAFLWGWKWEKTGTWFGLMDSWHEANGYGYLNDMGQPLYDIFGPKDKTAFRIHIDKLLVAGGREVPLGFSAHRGAEVQLDLFAIATAFPGDTGAWASWAVTKETPINPESDGNIAEKQLPVIKDVVEACPNSFRAKLKTWELEEGGSYRLYAFARRIHHGGLPGYPPIVEASISVPFHIGPQNCSDVESGTCFEEATRVMNSARRMGHADWPAAGLLPTSTFKEFQAALHVQRQAGCPAPCSVDVGVNSSSTCIAATQLRYVVDVPAAQKLLEPPEITFSGECSTAQPPEECFYGTKWLLDTGRYSMPEAFPEVTITSTFEDAQLALWKRAKNHCKRPCPDATQAAFYK
;
A
#
# COMPACT_ATOMS: atom_id res chain seq x y z
N VAL A 1 -10.88 -6.81 3.87
CA VAL A 1 -9.84 -5.77 3.82
C VAL A 1 -10.06 -4.75 4.93
N GLY A 2 -9.00 -4.21 5.54
CA GLY A 2 -9.07 -3.14 6.54
C GLY A 2 -9.10 -1.77 5.87
N GLY A 3 -10.27 -1.12 5.87
CA GLY A 3 -10.59 0.01 4.98
C GLY A 3 -11.84 -0.31 4.13
N PHE A 4 -12.54 0.73 3.65
CA PHE A 4 -13.84 0.58 2.97
C PHE A 4 -13.93 1.25 1.58
N HIS A 5 -12.84 1.87 1.12
CA HIS A 5 -12.82 2.51 -0.20
C HIS A 5 -12.67 1.48 -1.34
N HIS A 6 -12.92 1.88 -2.58
CA HIS A 6 -12.70 1.06 -3.78
C HIS A 6 -13.35 -0.34 -3.70
N ALA A 7 -14.61 -0.42 -3.28
CA ALA A 7 -15.30 -1.67 -2.98
C ALA A 7 -15.34 -2.66 -4.16
N GLN A 8 -15.61 -2.17 -5.37
CA GLN A 8 -15.69 -2.98 -6.59
C GLN A 8 -14.33 -3.57 -6.95
N LEU A 9 -13.25 -2.82 -6.70
CA LEU A 9 -11.90 -3.31 -6.86
C LEU A 9 -11.58 -4.41 -5.83
N ALA A 10 -11.96 -4.22 -4.57
CA ALA A 10 -11.80 -5.27 -3.56
C ALA A 10 -12.54 -6.56 -3.98
N LYS A 11 -13.75 -6.42 -4.54
CA LYS A 11 -14.54 -7.55 -5.05
C LYS A 11 -13.86 -8.27 -6.21
N GLN A 12 -13.25 -7.54 -7.13
CA GLN A 12 -12.48 -8.13 -8.25
C GLN A 12 -11.25 -8.91 -7.78
N LEU A 13 -10.68 -8.54 -6.63
CA LEU A 13 -9.58 -9.27 -5.99
C LEU A 13 -10.05 -10.47 -5.15
N GLY A 14 -11.36 -10.71 -5.08
CA GLY A 14 -11.94 -11.82 -4.33
C GLY A 14 -12.07 -11.57 -2.83
N PHE A 15 -12.02 -10.31 -2.37
CA PHE A 15 -12.42 -9.98 -1.01
C PHE A 15 -13.94 -9.94 -0.88
N GLU A 16 -14.43 -10.14 0.36
CA GLU A 16 -15.87 -10.24 0.64
C GLU A 16 -16.30 -9.41 1.87
N ALA A 17 -15.34 -8.78 2.57
CA ALA A 17 -15.64 -8.02 3.77
C ALA A 17 -14.75 -6.79 3.95
N PHE A 18 -15.31 -5.76 4.57
CA PHE A 18 -14.62 -4.56 5.05
C PHE A 18 -14.44 -4.60 6.57
N ARG A 19 -13.46 -3.86 7.06
CA ARG A 19 -13.38 -3.43 8.46
C ARG A 19 -13.27 -1.91 8.53
N THR A 20 -14.01 -1.33 9.47
CA THR A 20 -13.97 0.09 9.84
C THR A 20 -13.45 0.27 11.27
N TRP A 21 -13.14 1.51 11.66
CA TRP A 21 -12.65 1.82 13.01
C TRP A 21 -13.67 2.57 13.88
N GLY A 22 -14.64 3.25 13.27
CA GLY A 22 -15.63 4.06 13.98
C GLY A 22 -17.03 4.05 13.36
N LEU A 23 -18.00 4.45 14.19
CA LEU A 23 -19.42 4.52 13.83
C LEU A 23 -19.76 5.70 12.91
N ASP A 24 -18.88 6.69 12.82
CA ASP A 24 -18.96 7.81 11.88
C ASP A 24 -18.87 7.33 10.42
N GLN A 25 -18.16 6.23 10.17
CA GLN A 25 -18.00 5.61 8.86
C GLN A 25 -19.20 4.72 8.47
N LEU A 26 -20.03 4.33 9.44
CA LEU A 26 -21.04 3.26 9.31
C LEU A 26 -22.02 3.48 8.14
N ARG A 27 -22.56 4.69 8.02
CA ARG A 27 -23.56 5.01 6.97
C ARG A 27 -23.00 4.80 5.56
N TRP A 28 -21.74 5.19 5.34
CA TRP A 28 -21.11 5.13 4.02
C TRP A 28 -20.69 3.71 3.68
N VAL A 29 -20.07 3.02 4.65
CA VAL A 29 -19.63 1.64 4.42
C VAL A 29 -20.79 0.68 4.18
N LEU A 30 -21.95 0.86 4.84
CA LEU A 30 -23.13 0.02 4.57
C LEU A 30 -23.70 0.25 3.17
N LYS A 31 -23.65 1.48 2.67
CA LYS A 31 -24.04 1.78 1.28
C LYS A 31 -23.11 1.08 0.28
N ASP A 32 -21.80 1.13 0.52
CA ASP A 32 -20.82 0.48 -0.35
C ASP A 32 -20.94 -1.06 -0.28
N ALA A 33 -21.18 -1.58 0.93
CA ALA A 33 -21.45 -2.99 1.17
C ALA A 33 -22.70 -3.48 0.44
N ALA A 34 -23.80 -2.73 0.48
CA ALA A 34 -25.02 -3.04 -0.27
C ALA A 34 -24.81 -3.09 -1.79
N SER A 35 -23.94 -2.24 -2.33
CA SER A 35 -23.63 -2.24 -3.76
C SER A 35 -22.77 -3.43 -4.21
N THR A 36 -22.07 -4.08 -3.28
CA THR A 36 -21.10 -5.14 -3.56
C THR A 36 -21.50 -6.50 -3.02
N GLY A 37 -22.42 -6.56 -2.06
CA GLY A 37 -22.74 -7.74 -1.26
C GLY A 37 -21.73 -8.02 -0.15
N PHE A 38 -20.86 -7.05 0.18
CA PHE A 38 -19.82 -7.25 1.19
C PHE A 38 -20.41 -7.29 2.59
N LYS A 39 -19.70 -7.97 3.50
CA LYS A 39 -19.96 -7.88 4.94
C LYS A 39 -19.06 -6.84 5.60
N VAL A 40 -19.44 -6.34 6.78
CA VAL A 40 -18.72 -5.27 7.48
C VAL A 40 -18.44 -5.65 8.93
N MET A 41 -17.16 -5.73 9.29
CA MET A 41 -16.73 -5.68 10.69
C MET A 41 -16.74 -4.22 11.14
N VAL A 42 -17.76 -3.82 11.89
CA VAL A 42 -17.97 -2.41 12.25
C VAL A 42 -17.15 -2.06 13.47
N GLY A 43 -16.18 -1.16 13.31
CA GLY A 43 -15.44 -0.58 14.42
C GLY A 43 -16.31 0.34 15.28
N ILE A 44 -16.23 0.17 16.60
CA ILE A 44 -16.78 1.07 17.60
C ILE A 44 -15.60 1.74 18.29
N ASP A 45 -15.39 3.02 17.96
CA ASP A 45 -14.35 3.80 18.62
C ASP A 45 -14.77 4.10 20.07
N MET A 46 -13.92 3.68 21.00
CA MET A 46 -14.02 3.94 22.42
C MET A 46 -12.82 4.80 22.84
N THR A 47 -13.01 5.61 23.89
CA THR A 47 -11.92 6.45 24.41
C THR A 47 -10.66 5.63 24.72
N ARG A 48 -9.50 6.19 24.36
CA ARG A 48 -8.17 5.67 24.66
C ARG A 48 -7.52 6.39 25.84
N ASP A 49 -8.19 7.39 26.39
CA ASP A 49 -7.65 8.19 27.49
C ASP A 49 -7.59 7.34 28.77
N PRO A 50 -6.39 7.09 29.33
CA PRO A 50 -6.22 6.26 30.52
C PRO A 50 -6.99 6.76 31.75
N GLN A 51 -7.40 8.04 31.78
CA GLN A 51 -8.15 8.57 32.92
C GLN A 51 -9.53 7.91 33.10
N TYR A 52 -10.16 7.43 32.03
CA TYR A 52 -11.48 6.78 32.09
C TYR A 52 -11.41 5.28 32.40
N TYR A 53 -10.21 4.78 32.70
CA TYR A 53 -9.94 3.37 33.04
C TYR A 53 -9.19 3.22 34.37
N LYS A 54 -9.33 4.21 35.25
CA LYS A 54 -8.79 4.22 36.61
C LYS A 54 -9.77 4.87 37.59
N GLY A 55 -9.62 4.56 38.88
CA GLY A 55 -10.42 5.13 39.96
C GLY A 55 -11.83 4.57 40.08
N ASP A 56 -12.39 4.68 41.28
CA ASP A 56 -13.63 4.02 41.69
C ASP A 56 -14.84 4.45 40.83
N GLU A 57 -14.90 5.74 40.44
CA GLU A 57 -15.94 6.30 39.56
C GLU A 57 -16.04 5.56 38.22
N HIS A 58 -14.92 5.07 37.68
CA HIS A 58 -14.88 4.41 36.37
C HIS A 58 -14.72 2.91 36.47
N CYS A 59 -14.27 2.35 37.60
CA CYS A 59 -13.83 0.96 37.65
C CYS A 59 -14.62 0.08 38.61
N ASP A 60 -15.21 0.64 39.66
CA ASP A 60 -15.91 -0.13 40.69
C ASP A 60 -17.40 -0.23 40.38
N ASP A 61 -18.01 0.88 39.96
CA ASP A 61 -19.39 0.91 39.48
C ASP A 61 -19.44 1.12 37.96
N LEU A 62 -19.66 0.03 37.23
CA LEU A 62 -19.77 0.08 35.78
C LEU A 62 -21.03 0.83 35.32
N GLU A 63 -22.12 0.82 36.08
CA GLU A 63 -23.36 1.50 35.70
C GLU A 63 -23.40 2.96 36.18
N GLY A 64 -22.77 3.27 37.33
CA GLY A 64 -22.82 4.60 37.92
C GLY A 64 -22.01 5.68 37.20
N SER A 65 -21.07 5.31 36.32
CA SER A 65 -20.21 6.28 35.65
C SER A 65 -20.95 7.10 34.60
N SER A 66 -21.16 8.39 34.90
CA SER A 66 -21.91 9.31 34.01
C SER A 66 -21.27 9.47 32.63
N PHE A 67 -19.94 9.43 32.54
CA PHE A 67 -19.20 9.45 31.28
C PHE A 67 -19.53 8.22 30.44
N TRP A 68 -19.40 7.01 31.01
CA TRP A 68 -19.64 5.77 30.30
C TRP A 68 -21.11 5.56 29.92
N GLN A 69 -22.05 6.08 30.70
CA GLN A 69 -23.47 6.07 30.33
C GLN A 69 -23.75 6.97 29.11
N LYS A 70 -23.13 8.14 29.02
CA LYS A 70 -23.21 9.00 27.82
C LYS A 70 -22.60 8.31 26.60
N GLU A 71 -21.46 7.67 26.79
CA GLU A 71 -20.77 6.95 25.72
C GLU A 71 -21.56 5.73 25.24
N ALA A 72 -22.13 4.95 26.16
CA ALA A 72 -23.02 3.85 25.83
C ALA A 72 -24.24 4.34 25.05
N LYS A 73 -24.90 5.42 25.50
CA LYS A 73 -26.03 6.00 24.76
C LYS A 73 -25.65 6.35 23.32
N ARG A 74 -24.53 7.04 23.12
CA ARG A 74 -24.01 7.42 21.79
C ARG A 74 -23.80 6.21 20.88
N ILE A 75 -23.22 5.13 21.42
CA ILE A 75 -22.91 3.90 20.68
C ILE A 75 -24.20 3.13 20.38
N LEU A 76 -25.04 2.89 21.39
CA LEU A 76 -26.25 2.07 21.28
C LEU A 76 -27.29 2.69 20.35
N GLU A 77 -27.40 4.03 20.30
CA GLU A 77 -28.26 4.71 19.31
C GLU A 77 -27.88 4.34 17.86
N ARG A 78 -26.58 4.21 17.56
CA ARG A 78 -26.11 3.82 16.21
C ARG A 78 -26.28 2.34 15.93
N VAL A 79 -26.04 1.50 16.95
CA VAL A 79 -26.27 0.05 16.86
C VAL A 79 -27.76 -0.22 16.61
N ASP A 80 -28.66 0.38 17.39
CA ASP A 80 -30.10 0.18 17.27
C ASP A 80 -30.63 0.58 15.88
N GLN A 81 -30.11 1.69 15.32
CA GLN A 81 -30.46 2.16 13.99
C GLN A 81 -30.04 1.20 12.85
N SER A 82 -29.05 0.35 13.08
CA SER A 82 -28.38 -0.42 12.01
C SER A 82 -28.41 -1.93 12.21
N LYS A 83 -28.86 -2.42 13.37
CA LYS A 83 -28.82 -3.84 13.79
C LYS A 83 -29.53 -4.84 12.88
N TYR A 84 -30.38 -4.38 11.97
CA TYR A 84 -31.08 -5.23 10.99
C TYR A 84 -30.48 -5.15 9.59
N ASP A 85 -29.40 -4.37 9.40
CA ASP A 85 -28.70 -4.33 8.12
C ASP A 85 -27.96 -5.65 7.90
N GLU A 86 -28.33 -6.36 6.84
CA GLU A 86 -27.78 -7.68 6.52
C GLU A 86 -26.28 -7.65 6.21
N HIS A 87 -25.69 -6.48 5.93
CA HIS A 87 -24.27 -6.34 5.61
C HIS A 87 -23.40 -6.28 6.87
N ILE A 88 -23.95 -6.12 8.06
CA ILE A 88 -23.16 -6.15 9.29
C ILE A 88 -22.72 -7.59 9.59
N LEU A 89 -21.42 -7.76 9.84
CA LEU A 89 -20.85 -9.05 10.26
C LEU A 89 -20.73 -9.15 11.77
N MET A 90 -20.20 -8.10 12.39
CA MET A 90 -19.91 -8.04 13.83
C MET A 90 -19.64 -6.60 14.27
N TRP A 91 -19.77 -6.36 15.58
CA TRP A 91 -19.42 -5.09 16.24
C TRP A 91 -18.09 -5.20 16.97
N LEU A 92 -17.05 -4.50 16.52
CA LEU A 92 -15.73 -4.47 17.16
C LEU A 92 -15.69 -3.36 18.23
N VAL A 93 -15.79 -3.76 19.49
CA VAL A 93 -15.85 -2.92 20.70
C VAL A 93 -14.44 -2.42 21.06
N GLY A 94 -13.94 -1.49 20.26
CA GLY A 94 -12.63 -0.88 20.44
C GLY A 94 -11.54 -1.43 19.52
N ASN A 95 -10.50 -0.62 19.35
CA ASN A 95 -9.28 -0.95 18.62
C ASN A 95 -8.07 -0.51 19.45
N GLU A 96 -7.24 -1.46 19.85
CA GLU A 96 -5.97 -1.22 20.55
C GLU A 96 -6.11 -0.32 21.79
N LEU A 97 -7.20 -0.48 22.53
CA LEU A 97 -7.49 0.37 23.70
C LEU A 97 -6.44 0.23 24.81
N GLU A 98 -5.69 -0.87 24.80
CA GLU A 98 -4.65 -1.15 25.77
C GLU A 98 -3.34 -0.41 25.52
N THR A 99 -3.06 0.07 24.30
CA THR A 99 -1.75 0.63 23.95
C THR A 99 -1.34 1.83 24.81
N PRO A 100 -2.21 2.81 25.13
CA PRO A 100 -1.85 3.93 26.01
C PRO A 100 -1.99 3.61 27.50
N ILE A 101 -2.49 2.43 27.88
CA ILE A 101 -2.75 2.05 29.28
C ILE A 101 -1.67 1.09 29.77
N ASP A 102 -1.52 -0.06 29.09
CA ASP A 102 -0.53 -1.10 29.31
C ASP A 102 -0.68 -2.13 28.17
N ALA A 103 0.23 -2.10 27.18
CA ALA A 103 0.13 -2.96 26.00
C ALA A 103 0.30 -4.46 26.30
N GLU A 104 0.96 -4.83 27.42
CA GLU A 104 1.26 -6.22 27.77
C GLU A 104 0.18 -6.90 28.59
N LYS A 105 -0.56 -6.14 29.41
CA LYS A 105 -1.59 -6.68 30.31
C LYS A 105 -2.93 -5.96 30.23
N GLY A 106 -2.95 -4.67 29.93
CA GLY A 106 -4.11 -3.79 30.14
C GLY A 106 -4.56 -3.73 31.62
N SER A 107 -5.44 -2.78 31.96
CA SER A 107 -6.04 -2.71 33.29
C SER A 107 -7.27 -3.62 33.40
N ASP A 108 -7.60 -4.12 34.61
CA ASP A 108 -8.85 -4.87 34.84
C ASP A 108 -10.07 -4.03 34.48
N CYS A 109 -9.99 -2.72 34.76
CA CYS A 109 -11.03 -1.75 34.47
C CYS A 109 -11.32 -1.64 32.97
N LEU A 110 -10.28 -1.54 32.13
CA LEU A 110 -10.42 -1.56 30.66
C LEU A 110 -11.21 -2.80 30.21
N TRP A 111 -10.78 -3.99 30.63
CA TRP A 111 -11.42 -5.24 30.20
C TRP A 111 -12.86 -5.35 30.70
N ARG A 112 -13.13 -4.95 31.95
CA ARG A 112 -14.50 -4.90 32.48
C ARG A 112 -15.38 -3.91 31.71
N ARG A 113 -14.86 -2.76 31.29
CA ARG A 113 -15.57 -1.76 30.49
C ARG A 113 -15.87 -2.24 29.07
N VAL A 114 -14.89 -2.85 28.40
CA VAL A 114 -15.08 -3.53 27.11
C VAL A 114 -16.18 -4.58 27.22
N ASN A 115 -16.10 -5.45 28.22
CA ASN A 115 -17.10 -6.50 28.44
C ASN A 115 -18.49 -5.95 28.74
N TRP A 116 -18.58 -4.88 29.52
CA TRP A 116 -19.83 -4.20 29.84
C TRP A 116 -20.47 -3.60 28.59
N MET A 117 -19.71 -2.86 27.78
CA MET A 117 -20.19 -2.30 26.52
C MET A 117 -20.63 -3.40 25.55
N ALA A 118 -19.85 -4.48 25.41
CA ALA A 118 -20.24 -5.64 24.62
C ALA A 118 -21.55 -6.28 25.09
N GLY A 119 -21.79 -6.32 26.41
CA GLY A 119 -23.06 -6.75 27.00
C GLY A 119 -24.23 -5.86 26.59
N LYS A 120 -24.08 -4.53 26.73
CA LYS A 120 -25.10 -3.55 26.32
C LYS A 120 -25.43 -3.64 24.83
N ILE A 121 -24.43 -3.80 23.98
CA ILE A 121 -24.62 -3.96 22.53
C ILE A 121 -25.45 -5.21 22.24
N LYS A 122 -25.14 -6.34 22.89
CA LYS A 122 -25.88 -7.60 22.73
C LYS A 122 -27.34 -7.53 23.19
N GLU A 123 -27.66 -6.66 24.15
CA GLU A 123 -29.05 -6.42 24.57
C GLU A 123 -29.85 -5.70 23.48
N VAL A 124 -29.20 -4.79 22.73
CA VAL A 124 -29.81 -4.03 21.64
C VAL A 124 -29.85 -4.82 20.34
N ASP A 125 -28.76 -5.53 20.03
CA ASP A 125 -28.54 -6.35 18.84
C ASP A 125 -28.06 -7.76 19.23
N PRO A 126 -28.99 -8.72 19.38
CA PRO A 126 -28.64 -10.10 19.71
C PRO A 126 -28.18 -10.92 18.50
N ASN A 127 -28.30 -10.39 17.27
CA ASN A 127 -28.07 -11.15 16.03
C ASN A 127 -26.60 -11.11 15.60
N HIS A 128 -25.89 -10.04 15.91
CA HIS A 128 -24.48 -9.88 15.51
C HIS A 128 -23.53 -10.14 16.69
N PRO A 129 -22.42 -10.87 16.46
CA PRO A 129 -21.40 -11.06 17.49
C PRO A 129 -20.68 -9.75 17.82
N THR A 130 -20.13 -9.70 19.03
CA THR A 130 -19.21 -8.63 19.44
C THR A 130 -17.78 -9.14 19.39
N GLY A 131 -16.87 -8.27 18.99
CA GLY A 131 -15.43 -8.51 18.98
C GLY A 131 -14.64 -7.35 19.59
N ILE A 132 -13.33 -7.47 19.61
CA ILE A 132 -12.39 -6.38 19.92
C ILE A 132 -11.13 -6.56 19.07
N ALA A 133 -10.51 -5.49 18.60
CA ALA A 133 -9.20 -5.56 17.93
C ALA A 133 -8.06 -5.21 18.91
N LEU A 134 -7.09 -6.11 19.11
CA LEU A 134 -5.93 -5.91 19.99
C LEU A 134 -4.64 -5.61 19.23
N ALA A 135 -3.75 -4.82 19.85
CA ALA A 135 -2.38 -4.59 19.38
C ALA A 135 -1.51 -5.79 19.75
N GLY A 136 -1.34 -6.76 18.86
CA GLY A 136 -0.62 -7.98 19.18
C GLY A 136 -1.31 -8.88 20.22
N ILE A 137 -0.66 -10.00 20.56
CA ILE A 137 -1.25 -11.12 21.34
C ILE A 137 -0.39 -11.58 22.51
N ALA A 138 0.19 -10.65 23.27
CA ALA A 138 0.95 -10.99 24.48
C ALA A 138 0.11 -11.88 25.41
N THR A 139 0.68 -13.02 25.84
CA THR A 139 -0.03 -14.05 26.62
C THR A 139 -0.69 -13.49 27.88
N PRO A 140 -0.03 -12.65 28.71
CA PRO A 140 -0.66 -12.09 29.91
C PRO A 140 -1.91 -11.26 29.60
N LYS A 141 -1.86 -10.40 28.56
CA LYS A 141 -3.01 -9.62 28.06
C LYS A 141 -4.15 -10.52 27.62
N VAL A 142 -3.88 -11.46 26.72
CA VAL A 142 -4.92 -12.33 26.17
C VAL A 142 -5.57 -13.17 27.28
N ALA A 143 -4.78 -13.71 28.22
CA ALA A 143 -5.30 -14.47 29.35
C ALA A 143 -6.20 -13.64 30.26
N LYS A 144 -5.81 -12.39 30.52
CA LYS A 144 -6.59 -11.46 31.33
C LYS A 144 -7.90 -11.07 30.65
N MET A 145 -7.84 -10.73 29.37
CA MET A 145 -9.02 -10.42 28.56
C MET A 145 -9.96 -11.64 28.47
N ALA A 146 -9.43 -12.84 28.23
CA ALA A 146 -10.25 -14.06 28.17
C ALA A 146 -11.05 -14.30 29.46
N LYS A 147 -10.48 -13.95 30.62
CA LYS A 147 -11.14 -14.04 31.93
C LYS A 147 -12.18 -12.94 32.16
N LEU A 148 -11.87 -11.70 31.77
CA LEU A 148 -12.67 -10.53 32.12
C LEU A 148 -13.69 -10.12 31.04
N CYS A 149 -13.57 -10.66 29.82
CA CYS A 149 -14.41 -10.34 28.67
C CYS A 149 -15.24 -11.53 28.14
N PRO A 150 -16.05 -12.23 28.96
CA PRO A 150 -16.86 -13.35 28.48
C PRO A 150 -17.92 -12.96 27.45
N LYS A 151 -18.31 -11.68 27.34
CA LYS A 151 -19.27 -11.17 26.35
C LYS A 151 -18.66 -10.85 24.99
N ILE A 152 -17.34 -10.95 24.83
CA ILE A 152 -16.69 -10.87 23.52
C ILE A 152 -16.72 -12.25 22.86
N ASP A 153 -17.25 -12.35 21.64
CA ASP A 153 -17.37 -13.61 20.91
C ASP A 153 -16.16 -13.88 20.01
N VAL A 154 -15.60 -12.82 19.40
CA VAL A 154 -14.49 -12.92 18.45
C VAL A 154 -13.32 -12.05 18.90
N LEU A 155 -12.12 -12.63 18.98
CA LEU A 155 -10.90 -11.86 19.23
C LEU A 155 -10.27 -11.41 17.92
N GLY A 156 -10.31 -10.11 17.66
CA GLY A 156 -9.55 -9.47 16.61
C GLY A 156 -8.10 -9.25 17.01
N THR A 157 -7.19 -9.55 16.10
CA THR A 157 -5.75 -9.37 16.28
C THR A 157 -5.21 -8.45 15.19
N ASN A 158 -4.55 -7.37 15.60
CA ASN A 158 -3.75 -6.53 14.72
C ASN A 158 -2.31 -7.03 14.81
N LEU A 159 -1.86 -7.72 13.76
CA LEU A 159 -0.59 -8.43 13.75
C LEU A 159 0.19 -8.11 12.49
N TYR A 160 1.45 -7.77 12.71
CA TYR A 160 2.38 -7.31 11.69
C TYR A 160 3.61 -8.21 11.69
N GLY A 161 4.28 -8.30 10.54
CA GLY A 161 5.62 -8.85 10.50
C GLY A 161 5.75 -10.27 11.06
N ASN A 162 6.64 -10.45 12.02
CA ASN A 162 6.91 -11.75 12.62
C ASN A 162 5.85 -12.16 13.67
N ALA A 163 5.03 -11.22 14.14
CA ALA A 163 4.02 -11.48 15.16
C ALA A 163 2.88 -12.38 14.67
N ILE A 164 2.70 -12.52 13.35
CA ILE A 164 1.67 -13.36 12.71
C ILE A 164 1.90 -14.86 12.89
N ARG A 165 3.05 -15.29 13.43
CA ARG A 165 3.38 -16.72 13.58
C ARG A 165 2.62 -17.36 14.73
N ASP A 166 2.14 -18.58 14.49
CA ASP A 166 1.56 -19.50 15.47
C ASP A 166 0.40 -18.90 16.28
N VAL A 167 -0.37 -17.96 15.68
CA VAL A 167 -1.38 -17.15 16.38
C VAL A 167 -2.40 -18.01 17.10
N GLY A 168 -3.05 -18.94 16.39
CA GLY A 168 -4.02 -19.86 16.97
C GLY A 168 -3.50 -20.63 18.18
N ALA A 169 -2.29 -21.19 18.07
CA ALA A 169 -1.65 -21.93 19.15
C ALA A 169 -1.35 -21.03 20.35
N ARG A 170 -0.85 -19.81 20.11
CA ARG A 170 -0.56 -18.81 21.16
C ARG A 170 -1.82 -18.33 21.86
N LEU A 171 -2.90 -18.07 21.12
CA LEU A 171 -4.21 -17.73 21.67
C LEU A 171 -4.76 -18.85 22.55
N ARG A 172 -4.65 -20.11 22.09
CA ARG A 172 -5.03 -21.28 22.90
C ARG A 172 -4.14 -21.42 24.14
N ALA A 173 -2.83 -21.23 24.04
CA ALA A 173 -1.95 -21.25 25.21
C ALA A 173 -2.33 -20.15 26.23
N ALA A 174 -2.77 -18.99 25.75
CA ALA A 174 -3.23 -17.88 26.57
C ALA A 174 -4.67 -18.05 27.12
N GLY A 175 -5.35 -19.17 26.87
CA GLY A 175 -6.69 -19.43 27.40
C GLY A 175 -7.85 -18.91 26.54
N TRP A 176 -7.60 -18.29 25.39
CA TRP A 176 -8.66 -17.97 24.43
C TRP A 176 -9.09 -19.26 23.70
N ARG A 177 -10.38 -19.58 23.74
CA ARG A 177 -10.97 -20.80 23.15
C ARG A 177 -12.09 -20.50 22.14
N LYS A 178 -12.37 -19.22 21.90
CA LYS A 178 -13.42 -18.73 21.00
C LYS A 178 -12.82 -18.37 19.63
N PRO A 179 -13.65 -18.09 18.61
CA PRO A 179 -13.17 -17.61 17.32
C PRO A 179 -12.25 -16.39 17.42
N TRP A 180 -11.37 -16.25 16.45
CA TRP A 180 -10.47 -15.12 16.31
C TRP A 180 -10.35 -14.68 14.85
N ALA A 181 -9.85 -13.49 14.60
CA ALA A 181 -9.62 -12.98 13.25
C ALA A 181 -8.37 -12.11 13.20
N PHE A 182 -7.70 -12.07 12.05
CA PHE A 182 -6.82 -10.94 11.74
C PHE A 182 -7.69 -9.73 11.41
N THR A 183 -7.85 -8.83 12.37
CA THR A 183 -8.53 -7.54 12.14
C THR A 183 -7.61 -6.55 11.45
N GLU A 184 -6.30 -6.72 11.59
CA GLU A 184 -5.27 -6.14 10.72
C GLU A 184 -4.17 -7.17 10.52
N CYS A 185 -3.79 -7.41 9.27
CA CYS A 185 -2.58 -8.13 8.94
C CYS A 185 -1.78 -7.32 7.92
N GLY A 186 -0.50 -7.13 8.18
CA GLY A 186 0.38 -6.32 7.35
C GLY A 186 1.84 -6.80 7.36
N PRO A 187 2.73 -6.03 6.70
CA PRO A 187 4.17 -6.29 6.64
C PRO A 187 4.84 -5.97 7.99
N LEU A 188 6.17 -5.96 8.04
CA LEU A 188 6.90 -5.49 9.23
C LEU A 188 6.52 -4.03 9.55
N GLY A 189 6.31 -3.75 10.83
CA GLY A 189 6.15 -2.38 11.31
C GLY A 189 7.48 -1.60 11.30
N PRO A 190 7.45 -0.25 11.28
CA PRO A 190 8.65 0.59 11.35
C PRO A 190 9.48 0.40 12.63
N TRP A 191 8.90 -0.21 13.67
CA TRP A 191 9.58 -0.58 14.91
C TRP A 191 10.31 -1.93 14.83
N GLU A 192 10.04 -2.79 13.83
CA GLU A 192 10.65 -4.12 13.68
C GLU A 192 11.86 -4.14 12.73
N VAL A 193 12.04 -3.08 11.95
CA VAL A 193 13.07 -3.04 10.90
C VAL A 193 14.37 -2.40 11.39
N PRO A 194 15.52 -2.77 10.79
CA PRO A 194 16.77 -2.07 11.06
C PRO A 194 16.68 -0.59 10.65
N ARG A 195 17.62 0.20 11.16
CA ARG A 195 17.74 1.64 10.88
C ARG A 195 19.09 1.93 10.22
N THR A 196 19.23 3.03 9.50
CA THR A 196 20.52 3.52 9.02
C THR A 196 21.32 4.14 10.18
N SER A 197 22.60 4.48 9.96
CA SER A 197 23.42 5.20 10.95
C SER A 197 22.88 6.59 11.32
N TRP A 198 22.02 7.17 10.48
CA TRP A 198 21.30 8.43 10.75
C TRP A 198 19.84 8.22 11.19
N GLY A 199 19.47 6.98 11.56
CA GLY A 199 18.21 6.64 12.21
C GLY A 199 16.98 6.47 11.31
N ALA A 200 17.17 6.51 9.98
CA ALA A 200 16.13 6.22 9.01
C ALA A 200 15.77 4.73 9.02
N VAL A 201 14.50 4.38 9.01
CA VAL A 201 14.05 2.98 9.02
C VAL A 201 14.17 2.34 7.64
N LEU A 202 14.50 1.05 7.58
CA LEU A 202 14.63 0.34 6.31
C LEU A 202 13.30 -0.30 5.92
N GLU A 203 12.66 0.26 4.89
CA GLU A 203 11.37 -0.21 4.41
C GLU A 203 11.56 -1.34 3.39
N GLN A 204 10.70 -2.35 3.46
CA GLN A 204 10.69 -3.44 2.50
C GLN A 204 10.11 -3.00 1.15
N SER A 205 10.50 -3.66 0.06
CA SER A 205 9.77 -3.52 -1.20
C SER A 205 8.32 -3.97 -1.02
N SER A 206 7.41 -3.36 -1.77
CA SER A 206 6.01 -3.80 -1.91
C SER A 206 5.86 -5.31 -2.17
N THR A 207 6.69 -5.87 -3.06
CA THR A 207 6.77 -7.30 -3.35
C THR A 207 7.06 -8.14 -2.10
N ASP A 208 8.03 -7.72 -1.28
CA ASP A 208 8.37 -8.41 -0.02
C ASP A 208 7.26 -8.29 1.02
N LYS A 209 6.64 -7.10 1.10
CA LYS A 209 5.51 -6.84 2.01
C LYS A 209 4.34 -7.79 1.73
N GLY A 210 4.02 -8.04 0.47
CA GLY A 210 2.94 -8.96 0.07
C GLY A 210 3.09 -10.38 0.62
N GLN A 211 4.32 -10.85 0.86
CA GLN A 211 4.56 -12.19 1.41
C GLN A 211 4.02 -12.36 2.83
N PHE A 212 3.95 -11.29 3.63
CA PHE A 212 3.35 -11.33 4.97
C PHE A 212 1.83 -11.52 4.88
N LEU A 213 1.17 -10.82 3.95
CA LEU A 213 -0.27 -10.99 3.73
C LEU A 213 -0.59 -12.43 3.29
N LYS A 214 0.21 -12.97 2.36
CA LYS A 214 0.10 -14.36 1.92
C LYS A 214 0.21 -15.35 3.09
N ARG A 215 1.21 -15.14 3.96
CA ARG A 215 1.47 -16.01 5.11
C ARG A 215 0.35 -15.92 6.14
N GLY A 216 -0.05 -14.71 6.52
CA GLY A 216 -1.14 -14.48 7.46
C GLY A 216 -2.45 -15.08 6.99
N LEU A 217 -2.78 -14.92 5.70
CA LEU A 217 -3.97 -15.51 5.11
C LEU A 217 -3.96 -17.04 5.21
N ARG A 218 -2.87 -17.69 4.81
CA ARG A 218 -2.74 -19.16 4.90
C ARG A 218 -2.88 -19.65 6.35
N LEU A 219 -2.22 -18.97 7.29
CA LEU A 219 -2.35 -19.30 8.71
C LEU A 219 -3.78 -19.19 9.23
N CYS A 220 -4.56 -18.24 8.71
CA CYS A 220 -5.98 -18.16 9.02
C CYS A 220 -6.77 -19.30 8.36
N MET A 221 -6.53 -19.60 7.08
CA MET A 221 -7.21 -20.70 6.39
C MET A 221 -6.92 -22.08 7.00
N ASP A 222 -5.75 -22.25 7.62
CA ASP A 222 -5.31 -23.50 8.24
C ASP A 222 -5.77 -23.67 9.70
N ASP A 223 -6.42 -22.66 10.31
CA ASP A 223 -6.95 -22.71 11.67
C ASP A 223 -8.47 -22.54 11.66
N GLU A 224 -9.21 -23.60 12.02
CA GLU A 224 -10.68 -23.61 12.08
C GLU A 224 -11.26 -22.51 13.00
N MET A 225 -10.47 -22.04 13.98
CA MET A 225 -10.90 -20.96 14.87
C MET A 225 -10.67 -19.56 14.28
N CYS A 226 -9.93 -19.44 13.17
CA CYS A 226 -9.77 -18.18 12.47
C CYS A 226 -10.93 -17.93 11.51
N VAL A 227 -11.75 -16.92 11.81
CA VAL A 227 -12.98 -16.61 11.07
C VAL A 227 -12.86 -15.40 10.15
N GLY A 228 -11.67 -14.83 10.01
CA GLY A 228 -11.49 -13.67 9.14
C GLY A 228 -10.06 -13.19 9.00
N PHE A 229 -9.78 -12.60 7.83
CA PHE A 229 -8.51 -11.99 7.50
C PHE A 229 -8.71 -10.62 6.84
N MET A 230 -8.17 -9.58 7.47
CA MET A 230 -8.22 -8.20 6.97
C MET A 230 -6.81 -7.73 6.60
N ALA A 231 -6.49 -7.80 5.31
CA ALA A 231 -5.30 -7.14 4.77
C ALA A 231 -5.35 -5.65 5.08
N PHE A 232 -4.29 -5.13 5.71
CA PHE A 232 -4.18 -3.73 6.11
C PHE A 232 -2.91 -3.10 5.53
N LEU A 233 -2.97 -1.88 4.99
CA LEU A 233 -4.13 -0.98 4.87
C LEU A 233 -4.74 -1.04 3.45
N TRP A 234 -6.05 -1.26 3.34
CA TRP A 234 -6.74 -1.16 2.06
C TRP A 234 -7.08 0.28 1.73
N GLY A 235 -6.18 0.87 0.95
CA GLY A 235 -6.13 2.29 0.65
C GLY A 235 -4.71 2.79 0.89
N TRP A 236 -4.62 4.06 1.26
CA TRP A 236 -3.36 4.77 1.44
C TRP A 236 -3.40 5.65 2.69
N LYS A 237 -2.31 5.63 3.46
CA LYS A 237 -2.08 6.51 4.61
C LYS A 237 -0.57 6.73 4.71
N TRP A 238 -0.17 7.96 5.01
CA TRP A 238 1.20 8.23 5.41
C TRP A 238 1.43 7.68 6.81
N GLU A 239 2.30 6.67 6.93
CA GLU A 239 2.67 6.03 8.19
C GLU A 239 4.16 5.72 8.13
N LYS A 240 4.97 6.56 8.78
CA LYS A 240 6.43 6.63 8.64
C LYS A 240 6.95 7.01 7.25
N THR A 241 6.39 6.45 6.19
CA THR A 241 6.68 6.80 4.78
C THR A 241 5.38 6.83 3.98
N GLY A 242 5.46 7.33 2.74
CA GLY A 242 4.33 7.35 1.82
C GLY A 242 3.92 5.98 1.25
N THR A 243 4.62 4.88 1.60
CA THR A 243 4.41 3.56 0.99
C THR A 243 4.31 2.42 2.01
N TRP A 244 4.35 2.69 3.32
CA TRP A 244 4.61 1.66 4.32
C TRP A 244 3.58 0.53 4.35
N PHE A 245 2.33 0.85 4.70
CA PHE A 245 1.25 -0.12 4.89
C PHE A 245 0.20 -0.12 3.78
N GLY A 246 0.16 0.91 2.93
CA GLY A 246 -0.87 1.03 1.90
C GLY A 246 -0.80 -0.08 0.85
N LEU A 247 -1.90 -0.79 0.63
CA LEU A 247 -2.08 -1.66 -0.54
C LEU A 247 -2.36 -0.84 -1.81
N MET A 248 -2.62 0.46 -1.66
CA MET A 248 -2.72 1.41 -2.76
C MET A 248 -1.74 2.54 -2.53
N ASP A 249 -1.09 2.97 -3.60
CA ASP A 249 -0.29 4.18 -3.59
C ASP A 249 -1.19 5.32 -4.09
N SER A 250 -2.00 5.92 -3.22
CA SER A 250 -2.86 7.08 -3.58
C SER A 250 -2.18 8.41 -3.26
N TRP A 251 -0.87 8.45 -3.38
CA TRP A 251 -0.05 9.61 -3.08
C TRP A 251 0.07 10.56 -4.29
N HIS A 252 -0.98 11.33 -4.54
CA HIS A 252 -1.11 12.20 -5.72
C HIS A 252 0.11 13.04 -6.06
N GLU A 253 0.83 13.57 -5.06
CA GLU A 253 2.02 14.40 -5.27
C GLU A 253 3.21 13.62 -5.87
N ALA A 254 3.35 12.33 -5.55
CA ALA A 254 4.44 11.48 -6.02
C ALA A 254 4.08 10.63 -7.24
N ASN A 255 2.81 10.23 -7.36
CA ASN A 255 2.37 9.24 -8.35
C ASN A 255 1.15 9.62 -9.19
N GLY A 256 0.52 10.76 -8.92
CA GLY A 256 -0.62 11.30 -9.67
C GLY A 256 -1.96 10.61 -9.40
N TYR A 257 -2.01 9.28 -9.30
CA TYR A 257 -3.25 8.50 -9.18
C TYR A 257 -3.13 7.35 -8.19
N GLY A 258 -4.25 6.98 -7.56
CA GLY A 258 -4.37 5.80 -6.68
C GLY A 258 -4.34 4.50 -7.46
N TYR A 259 -3.15 3.92 -7.57
CA TYR A 259 -2.96 2.60 -8.18
C TYR A 259 -2.92 1.52 -7.10
N LEU A 260 -3.37 0.32 -7.47
CA LEU A 260 -3.21 -0.84 -6.62
C LEU A 260 -1.77 -1.36 -6.73
N ASN A 261 -1.14 -1.51 -5.58
CA ASN A 261 0.23 -1.91 -5.42
C ASN A 261 0.37 -3.45 -5.40
N ASP A 262 1.49 -3.99 -5.89
CA ASP A 262 1.76 -5.43 -5.97
C ASP A 262 1.89 -6.14 -4.62
N MET A 263 1.91 -5.39 -3.51
CA MET A 263 1.65 -5.94 -2.18
C MET A 263 0.38 -6.79 -2.13
N GLY A 264 -0.65 -6.44 -2.91
CA GLY A 264 -1.90 -7.21 -3.04
C GLY A 264 -1.81 -8.46 -3.93
N GLN A 265 -0.73 -8.63 -4.69
CA GLN A 265 -0.57 -9.71 -5.67
C GLN A 265 -0.75 -11.11 -5.08
N PRO A 266 -0.19 -11.44 -3.91
CA PRO A 266 -0.35 -12.78 -3.37
C PRO A 266 -1.79 -13.12 -2.97
N LEU A 267 -2.60 -12.11 -2.63
CA LEU A 267 -4.02 -12.29 -2.33
C LEU A 267 -4.81 -12.50 -3.61
N TYR A 268 -4.50 -11.75 -4.68
CA TYR A 268 -5.05 -11.98 -6.01
C TYR A 268 -4.69 -13.37 -6.56
N ASP A 269 -3.46 -13.85 -6.36
CA ASP A 269 -3.06 -15.19 -6.79
C ASP A 269 -3.91 -16.30 -6.09
N ILE A 270 -4.34 -16.04 -4.85
CA ILE A 270 -5.14 -16.98 -4.05
C ILE A 270 -6.63 -16.90 -4.42
N PHE A 271 -7.21 -15.71 -4.44
CA PHE A 271 -8.67 -15.51 -4.59
C PHE A 271 -9.12 -15.06 -5.98
N GLY A 272 -8.20 -14.55 -6.80
CA GLY A 272 -8.48 -14.11 -8.14
C GLY A 272 -8.84 -15.25 -9.11
N PRO A 273 -9.40 -14.92 -10.28
CA PRO A 273 -9.78 -15.89 -11.30
C PRO A 273 -8.60 -16.78 -11.72
N LYS A 274 -8.78 -18.10 -11.66
CA LYS A 274 -7.72 -19.09 -11.92
C LYS A 274 -7.41 -19.30 -13.41
N ASP A 275 -8.30 -18.83 -14.29
CA ASP A 275 -8.24 -18.92 -15.75
C ASP A 275 -7.45 -17.80 -16.40
N LYS A 276 -7.03 -16.79 -15.63
CA LYS A 276 -6.22 -15.68 -16.14
C LYS A 276 -4.74 -15.93 -15.91
N THR A 277 -3.93 -15.77 -16.97
CA THR A 277 -2.47 -15.76 -16.91
C THR A 277 -2.01 -14.89 -15.74
N ALA A 278 -1.19 -15.43 -14.84
CA ALA A 278 -0.80 -14.77 -13.60
C ALA A 278 -0.13 -13.42 -13.88
N PHE A 279 -0.92 -12.35 -13.79
CA PHE A 279 -0.47 -10.98 -14.00
C PHE A 279 0.43 -10.56 -12.87
N ARG A 280 1.62 -10.06 -13.16
CA ARG A 280 2.58 -9.61 -12.15
C ARG A 280 3.34 -8.41 -12.64
N ILE A 281 3.59 -7.48 -11.73
CA ILE A 281 4.70 -6.54 -11.73
C ILE A 281 5.34 -6.63 -10.35
N HIS A 282 6.66 -6.72 -10.26
CA HIS A 282 7.38 -6.73 -8.99
C HIS A 282 8.74 -6.06 -9.12
N ILE A 283 9.25 -5.55 -8.01
CA ILE A 283 10.59 -4.97 -7.91
C ILE A 283 11.58 -6.11 -7.68
N ASP A 284 12.59 -6.21 -8.54
CA ASP A 284 13.76 -7.09 -8.32
C ASP A 284 14.77 -6.36 -7.42
N LYS A 285 15.18 -5.15 -7.83
CA LYS A 285 16.14 -4.33 -7.09
C LYS A 285 16.21 -2.89 -7.58
N LEU A 286 16.78 -2.02 -6.76
CA LEU A 286 17.20 -0.67 -7.13
C LEU A 286 18.73 -0.57 -7.06
N LEU A 287 19.36 -0.20 -8.17
CA LEU A 287 20.78 0.11 -8.21
C LEU A 287 20.99 1.63 -8.20
N VAL A 288 22.05 2.04 -7.50
CA VAL A 288 22.50 3.42 -7.41
C VAL A 288 23.94 3.48 -7.94
N ALA A 289 24.32 4.62 -8.51
CA ALA A 289 25.71 4.90 -8.89
C ALA A 289 26.30 3.92 -9.91
N GLY A 290 25.51 3.49 -10.90
CA GLY A 290 25.99 2.64 -11.99
C GLY A 290 26.20 1.17 -11.65
N GLY A 291 25.63 0.68 -10.54
CA GLY A 291 25.54 -0.78 -10.30
C GLY A 291 25.52 -1.24 -8.85
N ARG A 292 25.62 -0.34 -7.87
CA ARG A 292 25.57 -0.72 -6.45
C ARG A 292 24.13 -0.91 -6.00
N GLU A 293 23.80 -2.11 -5.54
CA GLU A 293 22.54 -2.36 -4.86
C GLU A 293 22.55 -1.65 -3.50
N VAL A 294 21.46 -0.97 -3.15
CA VAL A 294 21.36 -0.16 -1.93
C VAL A 294 20.16 -0.54 -1.07
N PRO A 295 20.03 -1.81 -0.66
CA PRO A 295 18.89 -2.25 0.16
C PRO A 295 18.88 -1.58 1.55
N LEU A 296 19.99 -0.97 1.97
CA LEU A 296 20.20 -0.38 3.29
C LEU A 296 20.30 1.15 3.29
N GLY A 297 19.96 1.81 2.17
CA GLY A 297 20.20 3.24 1.99
C GLY A 297 21.57 3.56 1.39
N PHE A 298 21.80 4.85 1.11
CA PHE A 298 23.07 5.34 0.57
C PHE A 298 23.40 6.76 1.04
N SER A 299 24.65 7.17 0.86
CA SER A 299 25.06 8.56 1.07
C SER A 299 25.64 9.12 -0.22
N ALA A 300 25.38 10.39 -0.50
CA ALA A 300 25.93 11.12 -1.63
C ALA A 300 26.50 12.46 -1.17
N HIS A 301 27.50 12.98 -1.88
CA HIS A 301 28.01 14.34 -1.64
C HIS A 301 27.10 15.36 -2.32
N ARG A 302 26.96 16.55 -1.74
CA ARG A 302 26.25 17.65 -2.39
C ARG A 302 27.00 18.07 -3.66
N GLY A 303 26.32 18.04 -4.80
CA GLY A 303 26.90 18.30 -6.12
C GLY A 303 27.13 17.04 -6.96
N ALA A 304 26.98 15.85 -6.37
CA ALA A 304 26.94 14.59 -7.11
C ALA A 304 25.74 14.54 -8.05
N GLU A 305 25.94 14.01 -9.25
CA GLU A 305 24.86 13.46 -10.06
C GLU A 305 24.81 11.95 -9.85
N VAL A 306 23.72 11.46 -9.26
CA VAL A 306 23.60 10.05 -8.88
C VAL A 306 22.66 9.33 -9.84
N GLN A 307 23.16 8.36 -10.60
CA GLN A 307 22.33 7.51 -11.46
C GLN A 307 21.53 6.51 -10.63
N LEU A 308 20.25 6.37 -10.95
CA LEU A 308 19.29 5.44 -10.36
C LEU A 308 18.79 4.48 -11.45
N ASP A 309 18.88 3.18 -11.21
CA ASP A 309 18.40 2.13 -12.12
C ASP A 309 17.45 1.18 -11.37
N LEU A 310 16.17 1.22 -11.70
CA LEU A 310 15.16 0.32 -11.14
C LEU A 310 15.02 -0.94 -12.00
N PHE A 311 15.14 -2.11 -11.39
CA PHE A 311 14.89 -3.38 -12.06
C PHE A 311 13.53 -3.91 -11.60
N ALA A 312 12.61 -4.01 -12.54
CA ALA A 312 11.28 -4.56 -12.34
C ALA A 312 11.00 -5.67 -13.35
N ILE A 313 10.27 -6.68 -12.91
CA ILE A 313 9.86 -7.81 -13.74
C ILE A 313 8.35 -7.75 -13.89
N ALA A 314 7.86 -7.82 -15.13
CA ALA A 314 6.44 -7.85 -15.40
C ALA A 314 6.08 -9.00 -16.35
N THR A 315 4.94 -9.64 -16.15
CA THR A 315 4.40 -10.59 -17.13
C THR A 315 3.68 -9.83 -18.23
N ALA A 316 4.01 -10.13 -19.49
CA ALA A 316 3.38 -9.47 -20.64
C ALA A 316 1.88 -9.71 -20.64
N PHE A 317 1.08 -8.69 -20.93
CA PHE A 317 -0.36 -8.84 -21.12
C PHE A 317 -0.83 -8.19 -22.43
N PRO A 318 -1.80 -8.78 -23.16
CA PRO A 318 -2.37 -8.15 -24.34
C PRO A 318 -2.86 -6.73 -24.05
N GLY A 319 -2.33 -5.75 -24.79
CA GLY A 319 -2.65 -4.32 -24.64
C GLY A 319 -1.63 -3.52 -23.82
N ASP A 320 -0.60 -4.15 -23.25
CA ASP A 320 0.56 -3.40 -22.75
C ASP A 320 1.30 -2.73 -23.92
N THR A 321 1.63 -1.44 -23.75
CA THR A 321 2.49 -0.71 -24.69
C THR A 321 3.85 -0.35 -24.12
N GLY A 322 4.10 -0.72 -22.86
CA GLY A 322 5.40 -0.59 -22.23
C GLY A 322 5.29 -0.57 -20.71
N ALA A 323 6.35 -0.08 -20.08
CA ALA A 323 6.44 0.12 -18.64
C ALA A 323 7.45 1.23 -18.35
N TRP A 324 7.29 1.94 -17.24
CA TRP A 324 8.10 3.08 -16.86
C TRP A 324 8.19 3.20 -15.33
N ALA A 325 9.16 3.98 -14.83
CA ALA A 325 9.26 4.29 -13.41
C ALA A 325 8.95 5.75 -13.11
N SER A 326 8.13 6.01 -12.08
CA SER A 326 8.02 7.33 -11.48
C SER A 326 8.88 7.41 -10.22
N TRP A 327 9.30 8.63 -9.88
CA TRP A 327 10.25 8.89 -8.81
C TRP A 327 9.79 10.05 -7.95
N ALA A 328 10.00 9.96 -6.65
CA ALA A 328 9.75 11.05 -5.73
C ALA A 328 10.84 11.09 -4.65
N VAL A 329 11.12 12.28 -4.14
CA VAL A 329 12.03 12.47 -3.00
C VAL A 329 11.34 13.29 -1.94
N THR A 330 11.47 12.91 -0.68
CA THR A 330 11.03 13.71 0.48
C THR A 330 12.19 13.92 1.42
N LYS A 331 12.06 14.87 2.37
CA LYS A 331 12.86 14.80 3.60
C LYS A 331 12.57 13.46 4.31
N GLU A 332 13.53 12.93 5.05
CA GLU A 332 13.32 11.73 5.85
C GLU A 332 12.41 12.06 7.03
N THR A 333 11.43 11.21 7.30
CA THR A 333 10.53 11.38 8.44
C THR A 333 11.34 11.37 9.75
N PRO A 334 11.28 12.45 10.56
CA PRO A 334 12.01 12.53 11.81
C PRO A 334 11.79 11.30 12.69
N ILE A 335 12.76 11.02 13.55
CA ILE A 335 12.58 10.01 14.59
C ILE A 335 11.57 10.59 15.58
N ASN A 336 10.34 10.09 15.54
CA ASN A 336 9.39 10.29 16.62
C ASN A 336 9.42 9.04 17.51
N PRO A 337 10.02 9.09 18.72
CA PRO A 337 10.03 7.95 19.63
C PRO A 337 8.63 7.58 20.15
N GLU A 338 7.63 8.45 19.97
CA GLU A 338 6.23 8.23 20.37
C GLU A 338 5.33 7.74 19.22
N SER A 339 5.86 7.56 18.00
CA SER A 339 5.05 7.03 16.88
C SER A 339 4.86 5.52 17.05
N ASP A 340 3.63 5.13 17.40
CA ASP A 340 3.20 3.75 17.67
C ASP A 340 2.41 3.13 16.50
N GLY A 341 2.34 3.79 15.35
CA GLY A 341 1.55 3.34 14.20
C GLY A 341 0.07 3.75 14.22
N ASN A 342 -0.42 4.33 15.32
CA ASN A 342 -1.84 4.61 15.51
C ASN A 342 -2.30 6.01 15.09
N ILE A 343 -1.38 6.97 14.97
CA ILE A 343 -1.68 8.36 14.61
C ILE A 343 -1.20 8.63 13.19
N ALA A 344 -2.07 9.18 12.33
CA ALA A 344 -1.66 9.64 11.01
C ALA A 344 -0.53 10.65 11.14
N GLU A 345 0.66 10.26 10.70
CA GLU A 345 1.80 11.15 10.65
C GLU A 345 1.59 12.20 9.57
N LYS A 346 2.13 13.40 9.78
CA LYS A 346 2.07 14.47 8.79
C LYS A 346 2.82 14.02 7.53
N GLN A 347 2.11 13.96 6.41
CA GLN A 347 2.70 13.76 5.09
C GLN A 347 3.81 14.80 4.84
N LEU A 348 4.95 14.32 4.35
CA LEU A 348 6.04 15.18 3.91
C LEU A 348 5.88 15.54 2.43
N PRO A 349 6.14 16.80 2.05
CA PRO A 349 6.03 17.23 0.66
C PRO A 349 7.11 16.60 -0.22
N VAL A 350 6.79 16.41 -1.49
CA VAL A 350 7.76 15.99 -2.50
C VAL A 350 8.67 17.16 -2.84
N ILE A 351 9.98 16.94 -2.79
CA ILE A 351 10.98 17.90 -3.23
C ILE A 351 11.02 17.85 -4.77
N LYS A 352 10.63 18.96 -5.40
CA LYS A 352 10.56 19.07 -6.86
C LYS A 352 11.95 19.26 -7.47
N ASP A 353 12.07 18.91 -8.74
CA ASP A 353 13.24 19.15 -9.58
C ASP A 353 14.57 18.49 -9.11
N VAL A 354 14.51 17.61 -8.11
CA VAL A 354 15.69 16.87 -7.62
C VAL A 354 15.89 15.51 -8.28
N VAL A 355 14.86 14.97 -8.94
CA VAL A 355 14.99 13.75 -9.75
C VAL A 355 14.63 14.05 -11.19
N GLU A 356 15.57 13.77 -12.10
CA GLU A 356 15.37 13.83 -13.53
C GLU A 356 15.15 12.40 -14.06
N ALA A 357 13.90 12.05 -14.30
CA ALA A 357 13.54 10.75 -14.87
C ALA A 357 13.86 10.71 -16.36
N CYS A 358 14.50 9.64 -16.81
CA CYS A 358 14.66 9.40 -18.24
C CYS A 358 13.29 8.98 -18.83
N PRO A 359 12.83 9.59 -19.94
CA PRO A 359 11.50 9.32 -20.51
C PRO A 359 11.27 7.83 -20.81
N ASN A 360 10.08 7.31 -20.48
CA ASN A 360 9.65 5.93 -20.73
C ASN A 360 10.68 4.86 -20.31
N SER A 361 11.31 5.06 -19.15
CA SER A 361 12.37 4.18 -18.67
C SER A 361 12.28 3.90 -17.17
N PHE A 362 13.11 2.97 -16.72
CA PHE A 362 13.34 2.66 -15.31
C PHE A 362 14.59 3.36 -14.74
N ARG A 363 15.07 4.42 -15.41
CA ARG A 363 16.27 5.15 -15.02
C ARG A 363 15.93 6.59 -14.64
N ALA A 364 16.67 7.11 -13.66
CA ALA A 364 16.63 8.53 -13.31
C ALA A 364 18.00 9.03 -12.84
N LYS A 365 18.13 10.34 -12.72
CA LYS A 365 19.28 11.02 -12.13
C LYS A 365 18.83 11.83 -10.93
N LEU A 366 19.49 11.66 -9.80
CA LEU A 366 19.28 12.45 -8.58
C LEU A 366 20.28 13.61 -8.55
N LYS A 367 19.74 14.83 -8.52
CA LYS A 367 20.43 16.12 -8.49
C LYS A 367 20.67 16.55 -7.05
N THR A 368 21.82 16.20 -6.50
CA THR A 368 22.09 16.43 -5.07
C THR A 368 22.40 17.90 -4.73
N TRP A 369 22.71 18.75 -5.72
CA TRP A 369 23.03 20.18 -5.47
C TRP A 369 21.84 20.99 -4.93
N GLU A 370 20.61 20.56 -5.25
CA GLU A 370 19.35 21.12 -4.76
C GLU A 370 19.02 20.70 -3.32
N LEU A 371 19.79 19.77 -2.75
CA LEU A 371 19.57 19.24 -1.41
C LEU A 371 20.50 19.91 -0.39
N GLU A 372 20.03 20.01 0.85
CA GLU A 372 20.75 20.59 1.98
C GLU A 372 21.87 19.64 2.41
N GLU A 373 23.06 20.21 2.63
CA GLU A 373 24.17 19.49 3.24
C GLU A 373 23.81 19.05 4.67
N GLY A 374 24.14 17.80 5.03
CA GLY A 374 23.73 17.18 6.29
C GLY A 374 22.26 16.73 6.32
N GLY A 375 21.51 16.97 5.24
CA GLY A 375 20.12 16.57 5.12
C GLY A 375 19.95 15.05 4.98
N SER A 376 18.88 14.53 5.59
CA SER A 376 18.43 13.15 5.40
C SER A 376 17.12 13.13 4.61
N TYR A 377 17.05 12.24 3.64
CA TYR A 377 16.01 12.18 2.63
C TYR A 377 15.57 10.75 2.36
N ARG A 378 14.46 10.61 1.63
CA ARG A 378 13.98 9.32 1.12
C ARG A 378 13.70 9.41 -0.36
N LEU A 379 14.23 8.45 -1.11
CA LEU A 379 13.90 8.22 -2.51
C LEU A 379 12.79 7.17 -2.59
N TYR A 380 11.78 7.44 -3.40
CA TYR A 380 10.72 6.51 -3.75
C TYR A 380 10.78 6.23 -5.25
N ALA A 381 10.62 4.97 -5.62
CA ALA A 381 10.53 4.54 -7.01
C ALA A 381 9.30 3.65 -7.19
N PHE A 382 8.54 3.93 -8.24
CA PHE A 382 7.31 3.22 -8.58
C PHE A 382 7.41 2.66 -9.99
N ALA A 383 7.50 1.33 -10.11
CA ALA A 383 7.46 0.63 -11.39
C ALA A 383 6.01 0.50 -11.86
N ARG A 384 5.72 1.00 -13.07
CA ARG A 384 4.37 1.02 -13.65
C ARG A 384 4.35 0.42 -15.04
N ARG A 385 3.22 -0.17 -15.41
CA ARG A 385 2.94 -0.55 -16.80
C ARG A 385 2.23 0.59 -17.53
N ILE A 386 2.51 0.74 -18.81
CA ILE A 386 1.75 1.59 -19.71
C ILE A 386 0.60 0.74 -20.24
N HIS A 387 -0.60 1.03 -19.75
CA HIS A 387 -1.81 0.32 -20.12
C HIS A 387 -2.78 1.27 -20.83
N HIS A 388 -3.24 0.89 -22.04
CA HIS A 388 -4.31 1.61 -22.72
C HIS A 388 -5.68 1.12 -22.24
N GLY A 389 -6.21 1.80 -21.21
CA GLY A 389 -7.65 1.77 -20.90
C GLY A 389 -8.05 0.88 -19.73
N GLY A 390 -8.51 1.49 -18.64
CA GLY A 390 -9.16 0.84 -17.49
C GLY A 390 -10.51 0.22 -17.84
N LEU A 391 -10.50 -0.78 -18.71
CA LEU A 391 -11.67 -1.53 -19.12
C LEU A 391 -12.05 -2.60 -18.08
N PRO A 392 -13.33 -2.98 -18.00
CA PRO A 392 -13.76 -4.13 -17.20
C PRO A 392 -13.04 -5.42 -17.67
N GLY A 393 -12.39 -6.13 -16.75
CA GLY A 393 -11.77 -7.44 -17.02
C GLY A 393 -10.24 -7.51 -16.92
N TYR A 394 -9.57 -6.37 -16.78
CA TYR A 394 -8.11 -6.28 -16.59
C TYR A 394 -7.72 -6.41 -15.11
N PRO A 395 -6.48 -6.84 -14.79
CA PRO A 395 -6.02 -6.93 -13.42
C PRO A 395 -5.85 -5.51 -12.88
N PRO A 396 -6.21 -5.30 -11.62
CA PRO A 396 -6.08 -3.99 -11.04
C PRO A 396 -4.66 -3.66 -10.57
N ILE A 397 -3.79 -4.66 -10.40
CA ILE A 397 -2.42 -4.48 -9.93
C ILE A 397 -1.56 -4.00 -11.09
N VAL A 398 -1.12 -2.75 -11.00
CA VAL A 398 -0.41 -2.06 -12.08
C VAL A 398 0.86 -1.37 -11.63
N GLU A 399 1.17 -1.42 -10.34
CA GLU A 399 2.31 -0.73 -9.74
C GLU A 399 3.03 -1.60 -8.71
N ALA A 400 4.36 -1.48 -8.67
CA ALA A 400 5.19 -1.97 -7.59
C ALA A 400 6.08 -0.83 -7.09
N SER A 401 6.33 -0.75 -5.79
CA SER A 401 7.06 0.35 -5.14
C SER A 401 8.23 -0.11 -4.26
N ILE A 402 9.27 0.73 -4.20
CA ILE A 402 10.39 0.61 -3.27
C ILE A 402 10.78 1.99 -2.76
N SER A 403 11.18 2.09 -1.49
CA SER A 403 11.72 3.32 -0.91
C SER A 403 13.07 3.06 -0.27
N VAL A 404 13.99 4.02 -0.40
CA VAL A 404 15.36 3.90 0.09
C VAL A 404 15.77 5.23 0.75
N PRO A 405 16.20 5.21 2.03
CA PRO A 405 16.70 6.42 2.67
C PRO A 405 18.08 6.80 2.14
N PHE A 406 18.37 8.09 2.08
CA PHE A 406 19.70 8.57 1.75
C PHE A 406 20.10 9.83 2.51
N HIS A 407 21.40 10.04 2.63
CA HIS A 407 21.98 11.17 3.35
C HIS A 407 22.87 12.01 2.42
N ILE A 408 22.78 13.33 2.54
CA ILE A 408 23.67 14.26 1.84
C ILE A 408 24.82 14.63 2.77
N GLY A 409 25.97 14.00 2.54
CA GLY A 409 27.18 14.23 3.32
C GLY A 409 27.83 15.59 3.00
N PRO A 410 28.71 16.07 3.91
CA PRO A 410 29.40 17.34 3.74
C PRO A 410 30.36 17.35 2.55
N GLN A 411 30.53 18.51 1.90
CA GLN A 411 31.53 18.70 0.84
C GLN A 411 32.97 18.49 1.35
N ASN A 412 33.23 18.75 2.64
CA ASN A 412 34.51 18.50 3.31
C ASN A 412 34.45 17.17 4.09
N CYS A 413 34.81 16.09 3.41
CA CYS A 413 34.84 14.74 3.95
C CYS A 413 36.27 14.16 3.93
N SER A 414 36.50 13.08 4.66
CA SER A 414 37.77 12.34 4.62
C SER A 414 37.52 10.86 4.91
N ASP A 415 37.86 9.98 3.98
CA ASP A 415 37.90 8.54 4.24
C ASP A 415 39.15 8.21 5.03
N VAL A 416 39.00 7.71 6.24
CA VAL A 416 40.16 7.35 7.04
C VAL A 416 40.68 5.99 6.59
N GLU A 417 41.96 5.92 6.29
CA GLU A 417 42.65 4.66 5.95
C GLU A 417 43.57 4.19 7.10
N SER A 418 43.81 5.04 8.10
CA SER A 418 44.67 4.76 9.24
C SER A 418 44.37 5.69 10.43
N GLY A 419 44.99 5.42 11.58
CA GLY A 419 44.85 6.20 12.82
C GLY A 419 43.67 5.80 13.71
N THR A 420 43.42 6.59 14.75
CA THR A 420 42.50 6.24 15.86
C THR A 420 41.07 5.99 15.39
N CYS A 421 40.57 6.78 14.44
CA CYS A 421 39.26 6.54 13.85
C CYS A 421 39.20 5.21 13.08
N PHE A 422 40.26 4.88 12.31
CA PHE A 422 40.31 3.65 11.54
C PHE A 422 40.38 2.40 12.42
N GLU A 423 41.20 2.46 13.47
CA GLU A 423 41.34 1.40 14.45
C GLU A 423 40.01 1.16 15.17
N GLU A 424 39.33 2.22 15.60
CA GLU A 424 38.05 2.10 16.29
C GLU A 424 36.95 1.60 15.34
N ALA A 425 36.80 2.17 14.15
CA ALA A 425 35.83 1.69 13.15
C ALA A 425 36.04 0.21 12.82
N THR A 426 37.29 -0.23 12.66
CA THR A 426 37.65 -1.63 12.43
C THR A 426 37.32 -2.52 13.63
N ARG A 427 37.63 -2.05 14.84
CA ARG A 427 37.33 -2.77 16.09
C ARG A 427 35.83 -2.98 16.24
N VAL A 428 35.04 -1.93 16.03
CA VAL A 428 33.57 -1.95 16.12
C VAL A 428 32.97 -2.83 15.05
N MET A 429 33.40 -2.70 13.79
CA MET A 429 32.97 -3.54 12.68
C MET A 429 33.24 -5.03 12.96
N ASN A 430 34.43 -5.37 13.43
CA ASN A 430 34.79 -6.75 13.75
C ASN A 430 34.05 -7.28 14.98
N SER A 431 33.77 -6.42 15.96
CA SER A 431 32.92 -6.74 17.11
C SER A 431 31.49 -7.09 16.67
N ALA A 432 30.89 -6.24 15.83
CA ALA A 432 29.55 -6.44 15.28
C ALA A 432 29.43 -7.76 14.50
N ARG A 433 30.46 -8.11 13.72
CA ARG A 433 30.53 -9.39 12.97
C ARG A 433 30.61 -10.64 13.85
N ARG A 434 31.23 -10.54 15.03
CA ARG A 434 31.46 -11.69 15.91
C ARG A 434 30.32 -11.92 16.90
N MET A 435 29.78 -10.85 17.48
CA MET A 435 28.91 -10.97 18.66
C MET A 435 27.42 -10.72 18.38
N GLY A 436 27.05 -10.21 17.20
CA GLY A 436 25.65 -9.99 16.85
C GLY A 436 24.95 -9.03 17.82
N HIS A 437 25.03 -7.72 17.55
CA HIS A 437 24.20 -6.65 18.11
C HIS A 437 24.09 -6.45 19.64
N ALA A 438 24.63 -7.30 20.52
CA ALA A 438 24.23 -7.28 21.93
C ALA A 438 24.69 -6.05 22.74
N ASP A 439 25.85 -5.44 22.46
CA ASP A 439 26.45 -4.45 23.39
C ASP A 439 26.96 -3.14 22.74
N TRP A 440 26.33 -2.62 21.67
CA TRP A 440 26.80 -1.38 21.02
C TRP A 440 25.75 -0.25 20.85
N PRO A 441 26.07 1.02 21.19
CA PRO A 441 25.14 2.16 21.13
C PRO A 441 24.90 2.77 19.74
N ALA A 442 25.48 2.24 18.66
CA ALA A 442 25.16 2.66 17.29
C ALA A 442 23.95 1.87 16.75
N ALA A 443 22.76 2.39 17.06
CA ALA A 443 21.49 1.92 16.53
C ALA A 443 21.49 2.00 14.98
N GLY A 444 21.70 0.86 14.30
CA GLY A 444 21.44 0.73 12.86
C GLY A 444 22.51 0.03 12.01
N LEU A 445 23.73 -0.17 12.51
CA LEU A 445 24.76 -0.85 11.71
C LEU A 445 24.61 -2.37 11.76
N LEU A 446 24.57 -3.02 10.60
CA LEU A 446 24.49 -4.47 10.47
C LEU A 446 25.90 -5.10 10.44
N PRO A 447 26.06 -6.41 10.73
CA PRO A 447 27.33 -7.12 10.53
C PRO A 447 27.91 -7.01 9.11
N THR A 448 27.03 -6.74 8.12
CA THR A 448 27.35 -6.54 6.71
C THR A 448 27.63 -5.09 6.33
N SER A 449 27.50 -4.13 7.26
CA SER A 449 27.75 -2.71 7.00
C SER A 449 29.18 -2.45 6.52
N THR A 450 29.34 -1.44 5.67
CA THR A 450 30.64 -1.05 5.12
C THR A 450 31.49 -0.30 6.14
N PHE A 451 32.82 -0.31 5.99
CA PHE A 451 33.70 0.46 6.87
C PHE A 451 33.32 1.94 6.94
N LYS A 452 32.94 2.55 5.80
CA LYS A 452 32.47 3.95 5.74
C LYS A 452 31.19 4.17 6.55
N GLU A 453 30.27 3.20 6.63
CA GLU A 453 29.08 3.29 7.49
C GLU A 453 29.46 3.25 8.98
N PHE A 454 30.46 2.45 9.36
CA PHE A 454 31.03 2.46 10.72
C PHE A 454 31.73 3.80 11.03
N GLN A 455 32.52 4.34 10.10
CA GLN A 455 33.12 5.66 10.24
C GLN A 455 32.05 6.77 10.38
N ALA A 456 30.98 6.71 9.58
CA ALA A 456 29.88 7.67 9.63
C ALA A 456 29.20 7.66 11.00
N ALA A 457 28.92 6.47 11.54
CA ALA A 457 28.32 6.35 12.87
C ALA A 457 29.23 6.94 13.96
N LEU A 458 30.53 6.67 13.93
CA LEU A 458 31.48 7.24 14.88
C LEU A 458 31.58 8.76 14.74
N HIS A 459 31.54 9.30 13.51
CA HIS A 459 31.51 10.74 13.27
C HIS A 459 30.26 11.40 13.89
N VAL A 460 29.06 10.85 13.62
CA VAL A 460 27.79 11.35 14.17
C VAL A 460 27.80 11.31 15.70
N GLN A 461 28.37 10.27 16.29
CA GLN A 461 28.51 10.11 17.73
C GLN A 461 29.66 10.93 18.33
N ARG A 462 30.43 11.65 17.50
CA ARG A 462 31.64 12.40 17.89
C ARG A 462 32.66 11.53 18.64
N GLN A 463 32.80 10.27 18.25
CA GLN A 463 33.70 9.29 18.84
C GLN A 463 35.00 9.15 18.02
N ALA A 464 36.08 8.80 18.71
CA ALA A 464 37.41 8.52 18.13
C ALA A 464 37.98 9.60 17.19
N GLY A 465 37.49 10.85 17.29
CA GLY A 465 37.91 11.95 16.41
C GLY A 465 37.57 11.70 14.94
N CYS A 466 36.59 10.86 14.64
CA CYS A 466 36.30 10.47 13.26
C CYS A 466 35.82 11.66 12.41
N PRO A 467 36.48 11.97 11.28
CA PRO A 467 35.93 12.89 10.30
C PRO A 467 34.74 12.23 9.60
N ALA A 468 33.87 13.04 8.99
CA ALA A 468 32.80 12.53 8.15
C ALA A 468 33.42 11.74 6.99
N PRO A 469 33.05 10.46 6.78
CA PRO A 469 33.54 9.71 5.63
C PRO A 469 33.09 10.39 4.35
N CYS A 470 33.90 10.27 3.30
CA CYS A 470 33.43 10.63 1.99
C CYS A 470 32.35 9.65 1.56
N SER A 471 31.14 10.20 1.37
CA SER A 471 30.02 9.52 0.71
C SER A 471 30.55 8.81 -0.54
N VAL A 472 29.94 7.68 -0.91
CA VAL A 472 30.34 6.83 -2.03
C VAL A 472 30.93 7.67 -3.17
N ASP A 473 32.15 7.34 -3.60
CA ASP A 473 32.72 7.85 -4.85
C ASP A 473 31.86 7.30 -6.00
N VAL A 474 30.68 7.87 -6.16
CA VAL A 474 29.89 7.75 -7.37
C VAL A 474 30.70 8.57 -8.37
N GLY A 475 31.57 7.88 -9.10
CA GLY A 475 32.49 8.50 -10.03
C GLY A 475 31.79 9.59 -10.82
N VAL A 476 32.36 10.80 -10.77
CA VAL A 476 31.92 12.01 -11.46
C VAL A 476 31.84 11.82 -13.00
N ASN A 477 32.24 10.64 -13.50
CA ASN A 477 32.18 10.29 -14.91
C ASN A 477 31.40 8.99 -15.13
N SER A 478 30.08 9.09 -15.20
CA SER A 478 29.37 8.30 -16.19
C SER A 478 28.58 9.25 -17.06
N SER A 479 29.12 9.58 -18.24
CA SER A 479 28.32 10.14 -19.31
C SER A 479 27.36 9.05 -19.81
N SER A 480 26.37 8.68 -19.01
CA SER A 480 25.26 7.87 -19.47
C SER A 480 24.22 8.83 -20.02
N THR A 481 24.21 8.97 -21.34
CA THR A 481 23.04 9.48 -22.04
C THR A 481 21.83 8.65 -21.59
N CYS A 482 20.65 9.27 -21.48
CA CYS A 482 19.38 8.55 -21.33
C CYS A 482 19.14 7.70 -22.58
N ILE A 483 19.83 6.57 -22.68
CA ILE A 483 19.55 5.54 -23.66
C ILE A 483 18.48 4.66 -23.02
N ALA A 484 17.36 4.47 -23.73
CA ALA A 484 16.27 3.61 -23.32
C ALA A 484 16.81 2.22 -22.97
N ALA A 485 16.91 1.90 -21.69
CA ALA A 485 17.34 0.59 -21.26
C ALA A 485 16.11 -0.33 -21.24
N THR A 486 16.15 -1.38 -22.06
CA THR A 486 15.26 -2.55 -22.04
C THR A 486 15.44 -3.32 -20.73
N GLN A 487 15.11 -2.70 -19.60
CA GLN A 487 15.30 -3.28 -18.26
C GLN A 487 14.06 -3.99 -17.72
N LEU A 488 12.92 -3.91 -18.41
CA LEU A 488 11.78 -4.76 -18.10
C LEU A 488 12.00 -6.15 -18.71
N ARG A 489 12.18 -7.16 -17.86
CA ARG A 489 12.14 -8.55 -18.31
C ARG A 489 10.68 -9.00 -18.37
N TYR A 490 10.17 -9.19 -19.58
CA TYR A 490 8.90 -9.87 -19.79
C TYR A 490 9.09 -11.38 -19.65
N VAL A 491 8.46 -11.98 -18.65
CA VAL A 491 8.37 -13.44 -18.57
C VAL A 491 7.11 -13.85 -19.35
N VAL A 492 7.31 -14.51 -20.49
CA VAL A 492 6.21 -15.13 -21.24
C VAL A 492 6.00 -16.51 -20.64
N ASP A 493 4.81 -16.78 -20.09
CA ASP A 493 4.46 -18.11 -19.60
C ASP A 493 4.02 -18.98 -20.81
N VAL A 494 4.98 -19.72 -21.38
CA VAL A 494 4.86 -20.35 -22.71
C VAL A 494 3.86 -21.53 -22.83
N PRO A 495 3.30 -22.20 -21.80
CA PRO A 495 2.39 -23.31 -22.09
C PRO A 495 1.01 -22.90 -22.63
N ALA A 496 0.55 -21.66 -22.43
CA ALA A 496 -0.82 -21.24 -22.80
C ALA A 496 -0.91 -20.51 -24.15
N ALA A 497 0.18 -19.90 -24.63
CA ALA A 497 0.15 -19.01 -25.78
C ALA A 497 0.11 -19.72 -27.15
N GLN A 498 0.39 -21.03 -27.21
CA GLN A 498 0.59 -21.72 -28.48
C GLN A 498 -0.69 -22.25 -29.14
N LYS A 499 -1.88 -22.06 -28.53
CA LYS A 499 -3.15 -22.62 -29.04
C LYS A 499 -4.05 -21.64 -29.80
N LEU A 500 -3.63 -20.40 -30.03
CA LEU A 500 -4.49 -19.33 -30.58
C LEU A 500 -3.98 -18.69 -31.89
N LEU A 501 -3.03 -19.31 -32.59
CA LEU A 501 -2.50 -18.78 -33.85
C LEU A 501 -2.80 -19.70 -35.04
N GLU A 502 -4.07 -19.74 -35.46
CA GLU A 502 -4.41 -19.95 -36.88
C GLU A 502 -5.61 -19.05 -37.26
N PRO A 503 -5.53 -18.20 -38.29
CA PRO A 503 -6.60 -17.28 -38.68
C PRO A 503 -7.55 -17.88 -39.74
N PRO A 504 -8.86 -17.54 -39.74
CA PRO A 504 -9.74 -17.79 -40.88
C PRO A 504 -9.91 -16.55 -41.77
N GLU A 505 -9.97 -16.74 -43.09
CA GLU A 505 -10.27 -15.71 -44.10
C GLU A 505 -11.78 -15.49 -44.26
N ILE A 506 -12.27 -14.23 -44.31
CA ILE A 506 -13.61 -13.89 -44.85
C ILE A 506 -13.64 -12.47 -45.49
N THR A 507 -14.23 -12.36 -46.70
CA THR A 507 -14.57 -11.14 -47.48
C THR A 507 -16.05 -10.71 -47.30
N PHE A 508 -16.43 -9.42 -47.46
CA PHE A 508 -17.81 -8.93 -47.17
C PHE A 508 -18.45 -7.96 -48.20
N SER A 509 -19.80 -8.03 -48.34
CA SER A 509 -20.71 -7.11 -49.06
C SER A 509 -21.97 -6.79 -48.22
N GLY A 510 -22.38 -5.51 -48.00
CA GLY A 510 -23.60 -5.18 -47.24
C GLY A 510 -24.04 -3.68 -47.22
N GLU A 511 -25.36 -3.44 -47.05
CA GLU A 511 -26.18 -2.20 -47.16
C GLU A 511 -25.86 -1.03 -46.18
N CYS A 512 -26.32 0.20 -46.49
CA CYS A 512 -26.09 1.45 -45.71
C CYS A 512 -27.40 2.07 -45.13
N SER A 513 -27.29 2.83 -44.03
CA SER A 513 -28.39 3.62 -43.44
C SER A 513 -27.86 4.73 -42.51
N THR A 514 -28.32 5.97 -42.68
CA THR A 514 -28.01 7.11 -41.77
C THR A 514 -28.98 7.14 -40.59
N ALA A 515 -28.46 7.29 -39.37
CA ALA A 515 -29.21 7.17 -38.13
C ALA A 515 -30.16 8.35 -37.88
N GLN A 516 -31.29 8.09 -37.23
CA GLN A 516 -32.32 9.09 -36.88
C GLN A 516 -32.79 8.89 -35.43
N PRO A 517 -33.36 9.92 -34.76
CA PRO A 517 -33.96 9.73 -33.45
C PRO A 517 -35.10 8.68 -33.49
N PRO A 518 -35.26 7.82 -32.47
CA PRO A 518 -34.57 7.84 -31.17
C PRO A 518 -33.37 6.86 -31.07
N GLU A 519 -32.66 6.58 -32.17
CA GLU A 519 -31.60 5.56 -32.17
C GLU A 519 -30.39 5.95 -31.30
N GLU A 520 -29.81 4.99 -30.58
CA GLU A 520 -28.59 5.19 -29.76
C GLU A 520 -27.43 5.72 -30.62
N CYS A 521 -27.32 5.22 -31.85
CA CYS A 521 -26.36 5.72 -32.82
C CYS A 521 -26.53 7.20 -33.12
N PHE A 522 -27.77 7.70 -33.21
CA PHE A 522 -28.03 9.11 -33.50
C PHE A 522 -27.48 10.01 -32.38
N TYR A 523 -27.77 9.66 -31.13
CA TYR A 523 -27.28 10.41 -29.96
C TYR A 523 -25.77 10.28 -29.77
N GLY A 524 -25.21 9.09 -30.01
CA GLY A 524 -23.77 8.87 -30.01
C GLY A 524 -23.02 9.69 -31.06
N THR A 525 -23.59 9.79 -32.27
CA THR A 525 -23.05 10.59 -33.37
C THR A 525 -23.11 12.08 -33.06
N LYS A 526 -24.22 12.55 -32.48
CA LYS A 526 -24.36 13.93 -32.03
C LYS A 526 -23.38 14.28 -30.90
N TRP A 527 -23.20 13.39 -29.91
CA TRP A 527 -22.22 13.60 -28.85
C TRP A 527 -20.78 13.65 -29.40
N LEU A 528 -20.44 12.80 -30.37
CA LEU A 528 -19.12 12.80 -30.99
C LEU A 528 -18.84 14.13 -31.72
N LEU A 529 -19.83 14.70 -32.42
CA LEU A 529 -19.71 15.99 -33.08
C LEU A 529 -19.68 17.17 -32.08
N ASP A 530 -20.50 17.14 -31.04
CA ASP A 530 -20.64 18.29 -30.14
C ASP A 530 -19.53 18.33 -29.06
N THR A 531 -19.10 17.16 -28.58
CA THR A 531 -18.19 17.03 -27.43
C THR A 531 -16.95 16.19 -27.74
N GLY A 532 -17.15 14.98 -28.30
CA GLY A 532 -16.11 13.96 -28.42
C GLY A 532 -14.93 14.39 -29.30
N ARG A 533 -15.18 15.13 -30.39
CA ARG A 533 -14.13 15.61 -31.31
C ARG A 533 -13.15 16.60 -30.69
N TYR A 534 -13.51 17.24 -29.57
CA TYR A 534 -12.65 18.18 -28.85
C TYR A 534 -11.95 17.52 -27.66
N SER A 535 -12.67 16.67 -26.93
CA SER A 535 -12.16 16.05 -25.70
C SER A 535 -11.36 14.78 -25.95
N MET A 536 -11.55 14.11 -27.10
CA MET A 536 -10.85 12.88 -27.47
C MET A 536 -10.49 12.86 -28.97
N PRO A 537 -9.77 13.87 -29.50
CA PRO A 537 -9.42 13.93 -30.92
C PRO A 537 -8.56 12.75 -31.39
N GLU A 538 -7.77 12.15 -30.50
CA GLU A 538 -6.96 10.97 -30.81
C GLU A 538 -7.77 9.67 -30.95
N ALA A 539 -8.96 9.60 -30.33
CA ALA A 539 -9.84 8.43 -30.42
C ALA A 539 -10.62 8.38 -31.75
N PHE A 540 -10.88 9.56 -32.34
CA PHE A 540 -11.58 9.73 -33.61
C PHE A 540 -10.86 10.78 -34.48
N PRO A 541 -9.59 10.54 -34.87
CA PRO A 541 -8.75 11.55 -35.55
C PRO A 541 -9.29 11.97 -36.91
N GLU A 542 -10.16 11.17 -37.53
CA GLU A 542 -10.82 11.50 -38.78
C GLU A 542 -12.05 12.43 -38.62
N VAL A 543 -12.56 12.64 -37.40
CA VAL A 543 -13.72 13.51 -37.14
C VAL A 543 -13.24 14.88 -36.69
N THR A 544 -13.32 15.85 -37.60
CA THR A 544 -12.84 17.22 -37.43
C THR A 544 -13.99 18.20 -37.15
N ILE A 545 -13.66 19.47 -36.93
CA ILE A 545 -14.68 20.52 -36.70
C ILE A 545 -15.60 20.75 -37.92
N THR A 546 -15.15 20.36 -39.12
CA THR A 546 -15.91 20.48 -40.38
C THR A 546 -16.63 19.19 -40.77
N SER A 547 -16.45 18.09 -40.02
CA SER A 547 -17.05 16.80 -40.34
C SER A 547 -18.57 16.80 -40.23
N THR A 548 -19.23 16.09 -41.14
CA THR A 548 -20.70 15.97 -41.19
C THR A 548 -21.21 14.90 -40.20
N PHE A 549 -22.54 14.77 -40.11
CA PHE A 549 -23.16 13.73 -39.28
C PHE A 549 -22.79 12.32 -39.77
N GLU A 550 -22.78 12.13 -41.08
CA GLU A 550 -22.42 10.88 -41.75
C GLU A 550 -20.93 10.56 -41.53
N ASP A 551 -20.03 11.54 -41.53
CA ASP A 551 -18.61 11.31 -41.22
C ASP A 551 -18.42 10.78 -39.80
N ALA A 552 -19.10 11.39 -38.83
CA ALA A 552 -19.07 10.98 -37.43
C ALA A 552 -19.72 9.60 -37.22
N GLN A 553 -20.85 9.34 -37.89
CA GLN A 553 -21.51 8.03 -37.83
C GLN A 553 -20.62 6.93 -38.44
N LEU A 554 -19.92 7.24 -39.54
CA LEU A 554 -18.98 6.31 -40.17
C LEU A 554 -17.82 5.97 -39.24
N ALA A 555 -17.28 6.96 -38.52
CA ALA A 555 -16.20 6.77 -37.55
C ALA A 555 -16.64 5.90 -36.35
N LEU A 556 -17.90 6.05 -35.89
CA LEU A 556 -18.49 5.20 -34.86
C LEU A 556 -18.75 3.77 -35.35
N TRP A 557 -19.29 3.61 -36.57
CA TRP A 557 -19.51 2.31 -37.18
C TRP A 557 -18.22 1.52 -37.35
N LYS A 558 -17.15 2.15 -37.88
CA LYS A 558 -15.83 1.50 -38.06
C LYS A 558 -15.24 0.96 -36.75
N ARG A 559 -15.61 1.55 -35.61
CA ARG A 559 -15.15 1.16 -34.26
C ARG A 559 -16.19 0.33 -33.50
N ALA A 560 -17.28 -0.08 -34.17
CA ALA A 560 -18.41 -0.80 -33.59
C ALA A 560 -18.96 -0.15 -32.30
N LYS A 561 -18.98 1.19 -32.24
CA LYS A 561 -19.51 1.97 -31.11
C LYS A 561 -20.97 2.34 -31.34
N ASN A 562 -21.73 2.39 -30.24
CA ASN A 562 -23.10 2.93 -30.17
C ASN A 562 -24.08 2.29 -31.17
N HIS A 563 -23.83 1.03 -31.53
CA HIS A 563 -24.64 0.23 -32.46
C HIS A 563 -24.91 0.88 -33.82
N CYS A 564 -24.00 1.76 -34.28
CA CYS A 564 -24.16 2.46 -35.54
C CYS A 564 -24.12 1.51 -36.75
N LYS A 565 -24.94 1.80 -37.77
CA LYS A 565 -24.82 1.21 -39.11
C LYS A 565 -23.97 2.11 -40.01
N ARG A 566 -23.41 1.56 -41.09
CA ARG A 566 -22.65 2.35 -42.07
C ARG A 566 -23.58 3.41 -42.69
N PRO A 567 -23.25 4.71 -42.62
CA PRO A 567 -24.08 5.75 -43.22
C PRO A 567 -24.06 5.65 -44.74
N CYS A 568 -25.13 6.11 -45.39
CA CYS A 568 -25.17 6.11 -46.86
C CYS A 568 -24.28 7.22 -47.43
N PRO A 569 -23.49 6.94 -48.48
CA PRO A 569 -22.59 7.94 -49.04
C PRO A 569 -23.41 9.09 -49.64
N ASP A 570 -23.12 10.31 -49.20
CA ASP A 570 -23.54 11.51 -49.91
C ASP A 570 -22.92 11.54 -51.32
N ALA A 571 -23.66 12.05 -52.30
CA ALA A 571 -23.36 11.95 -53.73
C ALA A 571 -22.03 12.61 -54.20
N THR A 572 -21.16 13.07 -53.30
CA THR A 572 -19.99 13.91 -53.61
C THR A 572 -18.62 13.35 -53.21
N GLN A 573 -18.48 12.18 -52.57
CA GLN A 573 -17.17 11.68 -52.06
C GLN A 573 -16.67 10.30 -52.59
N ALA A 574 -17.06 9.86 -53.79
CA ALA A 574 -16.65 8.55 -54.33
C ALA A 574 -15.19 8.45 -54.87
N ALA A 575 -14.27 9.38 -54.58
CA ALA A 575 -13.01 9.51 -55.33
C ALA A 575 -11.71 9.04 -54.65
N PHE A 576 -11.70 8.58 -53.39
CA PHE A 576 -10.43 8.41 -52.64
C PHE A 576 -9.98 6.99 -52.26
N TYR A 577 -10.56 5.94 -52.85
CA TYR A 577 -10.01 4.59 -52.73
C TYR A 577 -9.78 3.98 -54.12
N LYS A 578 -8.62 4.27 -54.69
CA LYS A 578 -7.90 3.41 -55.66
C LYS A 578 -6.43 3.37 -55.29
#